data_AF-A0A8J8GCZ5-F1
#
_entry.id   AF-A0A8J8GCZ5-F1
#
_cell.length_a   1.000
_cell.length_b   1.000
_cell.length_c   1.000
_cell.angle_alpha   90.00
_cell.angle_beta   90.00
_cell.angle_gamma   90.00
#
_symmetry.space_group_name_H-M   'P 1'
#
loop_
_entity.id
_entity.type
_entity.pdbx_description
1 polymer ?
#
loop_
_entity_poly.entity_id
_entity_poly.type
_entity_poly.pdbx_seq_one_letter_code
_entity_poly.pdbx_strand_id
1 'polypeptide(L)'
;MEFSLAVQSSDQLKVLDQLSDFNDFTDVERETFANVQKALRSYYNSPVFTRLYFGSEFCQYRLPKPEEVIKAYEKAVDLGYSFTFVTPYVTERGLNELKQLFAVLHEEAVRDKKMIEIVVNDWGVLYEVKQNYSNFQPVIGRLLNKMIRDPRVAHLYDREDAPQKAKSVLQSSAVSVSYFKNFLKKNRVNRIEFDNLIQKMESPLEEDFSSSLHLGFGCIASGRSCIVGTLHKPKEEKFKGEIKCKQQCRHYQVELVLKKEKLGTIPTRNFQKGNSVFYQQTMELIVKGLQWAKEKNVNRIVVSPKIPV
;
A
#
# COMPACT_ATOMS: atom_id res chain seq x y z
N MET A 1 2.33 -0.60 -19.44
CA MET A 1 1.82 -0.45 -18.06
C MET A 1 1.72 -1.84 -17.46
N GLU A 2 2.35 -2.09 -16.32
CA GLU A 2 2.20 -3.34 -15.56
C GLU A 2 1.03 -3.20 -14.58
N PHE A 3 0.12 -4.19 -14.54
CA PHE A 3 -0.97 -4.23 -13.58
C PHE A 3 -0.69 -5.27 -12.51
N SER A 4 -0.81 -4.86 -11.26
CA SER A 4 -0.52 -5.69 -10.09
C SER A 4 -1.75 -5.81 -9.19
N LEU A 5 -1.96 -6.98 -8.63
CA LEU A 5 -3.02 -7.25 -7.66
C LEU A 5 -2.41 -7.40 -6.27
N ALA A 6 -2.90 -6.64 -5.30
CA ALA A 6 -2.44 -6.69 -3.91
C ALA A 6 -3.38 -7.52 -3.03
N VAL A 7 -2.79 -8.53 -2.40
CA VAL A 7 -3.47 -9.53 -1.56
C VAL A 7 -2.78 -9.56 -0.20
N GLN A 8 -3.54 -9.35 0.88
CA GLN A 8 -2.93 -9.11 2.20
C GLN A 8 -2.84 -10.39 3.06
N SER A 9 -3.47 -11.48 2.63
CA SER A 9 -3.48 -12.75 3.35
C SER A 9 -3.74 -13.94 2.44
N SER A 10 -3.29 -15.13 2.84
CA SER A 10 -3.39 -16.35 2.03
C SER A 10 -4.84 -16.75 1.69
N ASP A 11 -5.80 -16.47 2.56
CA ASP A 11 -7.23 -16.71 2.36
C ASP A 11 -7.84 -15.88 1.21
N GLN A 12 -7.16 -14.80 0.81
CA GLN A 12 -7.59 -13.92 -0.27
C GLN A 12 -7.01 -14.34 -1.62
N LEU A 13 -6.09 -15.32 -1.70
CA LEU A 13 -5.46 -15.74 -2.96
C LEU A 13 -6.46 -16.25 -4.00
N LYS A 14 -7.64 -16.73 -3.57
CA LYS A 14 -8.77 -17.11 -4.44
C LYS A 14 -9.21 -16.00 -5.41
N VAL A 15 -8.93 -14.73 -5.08
CA VAL A 15 -9.21 -13.58 -5.95
C VAL A 15 -8.45 -13.66 -7.27
N LEU A 16 -7.34 -14.41 -7.32
CA LEU A 16 -6.55 -14.65 -8.52
C LEU A 16 -7.21 -15.65 -9.47
N ASP A 17 -8.08 -16.53 -8.96
CA ASP A 17 -8.78 -17.54 -9.76
C ASP A 17 -10.02 -16.94 -10.41
N GLN A 18 -10.77 -16.12 -9.66
CA GLN A 18 -11.98 -15.46 -10.13
C GLN A 18 -12.08 -14.05 -9.57
N LEU A 19 -11.78 -13.05 -10.41
CA LEU A 19 -11.91 -11.61 -10.12
C LEU A 19 -13.37 -11.12 -10.05
N SER A 20 -14.33 -12.01 -9.75
CA SER A 20 -15.77 -11.73 -9.74
C SER A 20 -16.51 -12.26 -8.49
N ASP A 21 -15.89 -13.16 -7.71
CA ASP A 21 -16.50 -13.67 -6.47
C ASP A 21 -16.06 -12.81 -5.27
N PHE A 22 -16.97 -11.94 -4.82
CA PHE A 22 -16.74 -10.94 -3.77
C PHE A 22 -17.66 -11.12 -2.56
N ASN A 23 -18.10 -12.35 -2.30
CA ASN A 23 -19.02 -12.65 -1.21
C ASN A 23 -18.46 -12.26 0.18
N ASP A 24 -17.14 -12.21 0.33
CA ASP A 24 -16.43 -11.84 1.56
C ASP A 24 -15.88 -10.39 1.57
N PHE A 25 -16.34 -9.55 0.63
CA PHE A 25 -16.01 -8.12 0.59
C PHE A 25 -17.07 -7.34 1.38
N THR A 26 -16.68 -6.23 1.98
CA THR A 26 -17.64 -5.24 2.49
C THR A 26 -18.25 -4.45 1.34
N ASP A 27 -19.36 -3.75 1.58
CA ASP A 27 -20.01 -2.94 0.54
C ASP A 27 -19.05 -1.89 -0.06
N VAL A 28 -18.25 -1.24 0.79
CA VAL A 28 -17.25 -0.26 0.34
C VAL A 28 -16.14 -0.90 -0.49
N GLU A 29 -15.70 -2.12 -0.16
CA GLU A 29 -14.67 -2.83 -0.94
C GLU A 29 -15.22 -3.23 -2.32
N ARG A 30 -16.46 -3.74 -2.38
CA ARG A 30 -17.14 -4.04 -3.67
C ARG A 30 -17.30 -2.80 -4.53
N GLU A 31 -17.85 -1.73 -3.96
CA GLU A 31 -18.07 -0.46 -4.65
C GLU A 31 -16.75 0.09 -5.22
N THR A 32 -15.71 0.11 -4.38
CA THR A 32 -14.40 0.66 -4.73
C THR A 32 -13.72 -0.18 -5.80
N PHE A 33 -13.71 -1.50 -5.66
CA PHE A 33 -13.08 -2.37 -6.64
C PHE A 33 -13.81 -2.33 -7.99
N ALA A 34 -15.15 -2.28 -7.99
CA ALA A 34 -15.93 -2.09 -9.21
C ALA A 34 -15.60 -0.76 -9.91
N ASN A 35 -15.43 0.33 -9.15
CA ASN A 35 -15.00 1.62 -9.68
C ASN A 35 -13.61 1.53 -10.31
N VAL A 36 -12.65 0.89 -9.63
CA VAL A 36 -11.29 0.68 -10.18
C VAL A 36 -11.35 -0.15 -11.47
N GLN A 37 -12.07 -1.27 -11.49
CA GLN A 37 -12.20 -2.12 -12.67
C GLN A 37 -12.82 -1.37 -13.84
N LYS A 38 -13.88 -0.59 -13.60
CA LYS A 38 -14.54 0.23 -14.61
C LYS A 38 -13.60 1.30 -15.18
N ALA A 39 -12.86 1.99 -14.32
CA ALA A 39 -11.89 2.99 -14.76
C ALA A 39 -10.70 2.37 -15.53
N LEU A 40 -10.18 1.23 -15.08
CA LEU A 40 -9.09 0.56 -15.80
C LEU A 40 -9.52 0.11 -17.20
N ARG A 41 -10.73 -0.43 -17.34
CA ARG A 41 -11.28 -0.84 -18.65
C ARG A 41 -11.56 0.34 -19.58
N SER A 42 -11.81 1.54 -19.06
CA SER A 42 -11.99 2.74 -19.89
C SER A 42 -10.67 3.38 -20.32
N TYR A 43 -9.61 3.22 -19.54
CA TYR A 43 -8.28 3.78 -19.84
C TYR A 43 -7.35 2.83 -20.60
N TYR A 44 -7.54 1.51 -20.44
CA TYR A 44 -6.66 0.50 -21.01
C TYR A 44 -7.47 -0.57 -21.73
N ASN A 45 -7.00 -0.97 -22.91
CA ASN A 45 -7.61 -2.05 -23.67
C ASN A 45 -7.25 -3.39 -23.03
N SER A 46 -8.22 -4.08 -22.42
CA SER A 46 -8.05 -5.35 -21.69
C SER A 46 -6.89 -5.35 -20.68
N PRO A 47 -7.02 -4.65 -19.54
CA PRO A 47 -6.00 -4.72 -18.49
C PRO A 47 -5.92 -6.14 -17.90
N VAL A 48 -4.74 -6.74 -17.98
CA VAL A 48 -4.43 -8.07 -17.41
C VAL A 48 -3.43 -7.90 -16.28
N PHE A 49 -3.74 -8.50 -15.13
CA PHE A 49 -2.80 -8.55 -14.00
C PHE A 49 -1.67 -9.54 -14.30
N THR A 50 -0.43 -9.13 -14.02
CA THR A 50 0.78 -9.92 -14.29
C THR A 50 1.72 -9.99 -13.08
N ARG A 51 1.30 -9.42 -11.95
CA ARG A 51 2.10 -9.37 -10.73
C ARG A 51 1.22 -9.51 -9.50
N LEU A 52 1.67 -10.34 -8.56
CA LEU A 52 1.08 -10.49 -7.23
C LEU A 52 1.89 -9.70 -6.21
N TYR A 53 1.21 -8.82 -5.48
CA TYR A 53 1.70 -8.22 -4.24
C TYR A 53 1.13 -9.00 -3.07
N PHE A 54 2.00 -9.54 -2.21
CA PHE A 54 1.60 -10.35 -1.06
C PHE A 54 2.27 -9.90 0.23
N GLY A 55 1.52 -9.85 1.33
CA GLY A 55 2.03 -9.49 2.65
C GLY A 55 1.25 -8.34 3.28
N SER A 56 1.68 -7.87 4.46
CA SER A 56 1.03 -6.76 5.16
C SER A 56 1.89 -5.50 5.05
N GLU A 57 1.30 -4.42 4.54
CA GLU A 57 2.00 -3.14 4.37
C GLU A 57 2.07 -2.31 5.66
N PHE A 58 1.19 -2.54 6.63
CA PHE A 58 0.98 -1.59 7.73
C PHE A 58 1.19 -2.16 9.13
N CYS A 59 1.02 -3.46 9.35
CA CYS A 59 0.97 -4.03 10.69
C CYS A 59 1.87 -5.25 10.85
N GLN A 60 2.84 -5.18 11.77
CA GLN A 60 3.69 -6.32 12.12
C GLN A 60 2.88 -7.53 12.63
N TYR A 61 1.74 -7.31 13.30
CA TYR A 61 0.89 -8.40 13.79
C TYR A 61 0.10 -9.10 12.68
N ARG A 62 0.23 -8.63 11.43
CA ARG A 62 -0.36 -9.21 10.22
C ARG A 62 0.70 -9.81 9.30
N LEU A 63 1.94 -9.96 9.78
CA LEU A 63 2.94 -10.74 9.06
C LEU A 63 2.40 -12.16 8.81
N PRO A 64 2.50 -12.66 7.57
CA PRO A 64 2.09 -14.01 7.24
C PRO A 64 3.05 -15.01 7.89
N LYS A 65 2.61 -16.26 8.00
CA LYS A 65 3.51 -17.37 8.33
C LYS A 65 4.37 -17.79 7.12
N PRO A 66 5.52 -18.45 7.31
CA PRO A 66 6.36 -18.90 6.19
C PRO A 66 5.61 -19.72 5.14
N GLU A 67 4.76 -20.64 5.56
CA GLU A 67 3.96 -21.48 4.66
C GLU A 67 2.96 -20.67 3.81
N GLU A 68 2.47 -19.53 4.32
CA GLU A 68 1.57 -18.65 3.58
C GLU A 68 2.32 -17.85 2.51
N VAL A 69 3.58 -17.46 2.79
CA VAL A 69 4.45 -16.77 1.82
C VAL A 69 4.84 -17.70 0.69
N ILE A 70 5.26 -18.94 1.00
CA ILE A 70 5.59 -19.96 -0.01
C ILE A 70 4.37 -20.21 -0.90
N LYS A 71 3.21 -20.46 -0.30
CA LYS A 71 1.97 -20.70 -1.05
C LYS A 71 1.62 -19.55 -2.00
N ALA A 72 1.80 -18.30 -1.57
CA ALA A 72 1.56 -17.13 -2.41
C ALA A 72 2.59 -17.01 -3.53
N TYR A 73 3.86 -17.33 -3.26
CA TYR A 73 4.93 -17.35 -4.24
C TYR A 73 4.68 -18.41 -5.32
N GLU A 74 4.45 -19.66 -4.93
CA GLU A 74 4.13 -20.77 -5.83
C GLU A 74 2.92 -20.45 -6.70
N LYS A 75 1.84 -19.91 -6.10
CA LYS A 75 0.66 -19.48 -6.85
C LYS A 75 0.98 -18.41 -7.90
N ALA A 76 1.87 -17.46 -7.58
CA ALA A 76 2.31 -16.48 -8.57
C ALA A 76 3.12 -17.14 -9.69
N VAL A 77 4.01 -18.09 -9.37
CA VAL A 77 4.77 -18.84 -10.36
C VAL A 77 3.86 -19.64 -11.30
N ASP A 78 2.88 -20.36 -10.76
CA ASP A 78 1.91 -21.16 -11.53
C ASP A 78 1.10 -20.30 -12.52
N LEU A 79 0.77 -19.07 -12.13
CA LEU A 79 0.06 -18.10 -12.97
C LEU A 79 0.99 -17.35 -13.94
N GLY A 80 2.31 -17.56 -13.87
CA GLY A 80 3.30 -16.80 -14.63
C GLY A 80 3.43 -15.33 -14.17
N TYR A 81 3.02 -15.03 -12.94
CA TYR A 81 3.06 -13.69 -12.37
C TYR A 81 4.44 -13.39 -11.77
N SER A 82 4.85 -12.13 -11.86
CA SER A 82 5.92 -11.63 -11.00
C SER A 82 5.45 -11.57 -9.55
N PHE A 83 6.37 -11.76 -8.60
CA PHE A 83 6.06 -11.73 -7.17
C PHE A 83 6.68 -10.53 -6.48
N THR A 84 5.92 -9.91 -5.58
CA THR A 84 6.36 -8.79 -4.73
C THR A 84 5.92 -9.06 -3.31
N PHE A 85 6.88 -9.10 -2.39
CA PHE A 85 6.59 -9.28 -0.97
C PHE A 85 6.53 -7.92 -0.26
N VAL A 86 5.46 -7.67 0.47
CA VAL A 86 5.16 -6.38 1.10
C VAL A 86 5.36 -6.47 2.60
N THR A 87 6.16 -5.56 3.15
CA THR A 87 6.55 -5.56 4.56
C THR A 87 6.05 -4.31 5.28
N PRO A 88 5.65 -4.43 6.56
CA PRO A 88 5.24 -3.28 7.35
C PRO A 88 6.44 -2.63 8.03
N TYR A 89 6.19 -1.51 8.71
CA TYR A 89 7.11 -1.06 9.75
C TYR A 89 7.02 -1.96 10.98
N VAL A 90 8.18 -2.24 11.58
CA VAL A 90 8.32 -3.30 12.58
C VAL A 90 9.17 -2.85 13.77
N THR A 91 8.90 -3.47 14.90
CA THR A 91 9.82 -3.51 16.04
C THR A 91 10.94 -4.52 15.80
N GLU A 92 11.95 -4.56 16.68
CA GLU A 92 13.02 -5.58 16.61
C GLU A 92 12.48 -7.01 16.55
N ARG A 93 11.43 -7.30 17.34
CA ARG A 93 10.74 -8.58 17.26
C ARG A 93 10.18 -8.85 15.87
N GLY A 94 9.47 -7.88 15.28
CA GLY A 94 8.90 -8.03 13.94
C GLY A 94 9.98 -8.13 12.84
N LEU A 95 11.14 -7.48 13.03
CA LEU A 95 12.28 -7.62 12.12
C LEU A 95 12.86 -9.05 12.18
N ASN A 96 12.95 -9.65 13.36
CA ASN A 96 13.37 -11.05 13.50
C ASN A 96 12.37 -12.04 12.87
N GLU A 97 11.06 -11.76 12.97
CA GLU A 97 10.03 -12.53 12.24
C GLU A 97 10.20 -12.36 10.72
N LEU A 98 10.44 -11.15 10.22
CA LEU A 98 10.70 -10.89 8.80
C LEU A 98 11.96 -11.60 8.27
N LYS A 99 13.06 -11.67 9.05
CA LYS A 99 14.28 -12.40 8.67
C LYS A 99 14.00 -13.87 8.36
N GLN A 100 13.11 -14.51 9.13
CA GLN A 100 12.70 -15.89 8.87
C GLN A 100 11.92 -16.01 7.56
N LEU A 101 11.01 -15.08 7.30
CA LEU A 101 10.25 -15.04 6.05
C LEU A 101 11.17 -14.77 4.84
N PHE A 102 12.15 -13.89 4.98
CA PHE A 102 13.14 -13.60 3.95
C PHE A 102 14.04 -14.78 3.64
N ALA A 103 14.49 -15.53 4.65
CA ALA A 103 15.30 -16.73 4.44
C ALA A 103 14.58 -17.76 3.56
N VAL A 104 13.32 -18.07 3.91
CA VAL A 104 12.50 -19.02 3.14
C VAL A 104 12.23 -18.50 1.73
N LEU A 105 11.84 -17.23 1.59
CA LEU A 105 11.58 -16.64 0.28
C LEU A 105 12.84 -16.53 -0.59
N HIS A 106 14.01 -16.37 0.03
CA HIS A 106 15.30 -16.35 -0.65
C HIS A 106 15.65 -17.71 -1.25
N GLU A 107 15.42 -18.80 -0.51
CA GLU A 107 15.64 -20.17 -1.00
C GLU A 107 14.80 -20.44 -2.27
N GLU A 108 13.53 -20.07 -2.23
CA GLU A 108 12.61 -20.16 -3.38
C GLU A 108 13.12 -19.33 -4.58
N ALA A 109 13.52 -18.08 -4.34
CA ALA A 109 14.05 -17.19 -5.37
C ALA A 109 15.36 -17.70 -5.99
N VAL A 110 16.26 -18.30 -5.19
CA VAL A 110 17.51 -18.90 -5.68
C VAL A 110 17.21 -20.13 -6.53
N ARG A 111 16.33 -21.02 -6.04
CA ARG A 111 15.91 -22.24 -6.77
C ARG A 111 15.38 -21.90 -8.15
N ASP A 112 14.51 -20.90 -8.22
CA ASP A 112 13.86 -20.49 -9.46
C ASP A 112 14.70 -19.50 -10.28
N LYS A 113 15.87 -19.07 -9.77
CA LYS A 113 16.76 -18.05 -10.35
C LYS A 113 16.04 -16.73 -10.67
N LYS A 114 15.17 -16.28 -9.77
CA LYS A 114 14.35 -15.07 -9.92
C LYS A 114 14.79 -13.97 -8.96
N MET A 115 14.65 -12.74 -9.42
CA MET A 115 14.66 -11.56 -8.55
C MET A 115 13.27 -11.39 -7.93
N ILE A 116 13.20 -11.10 -6.63
CA ILE A 116 11.95 -10.78 -5.95
C ILE A 116 11.97 -9.33 -5.49
N GLU A 117 10.90 -8.59 -5.76
CA GLU A 117 10.75 -7.23 -5.22
C GLU A 117 10.28 -7.30 -3.76
N ILE A 118 10.94 -6.54 -2.88
CA ILE A 118 10.55 -6.39 -1.48
C ILE A 118 10.13 -4.94 -1.25
N VAL A 119 8.83 -4.71 -1.03
CA VAL A 119 8.32 -3.40 -0.65
C VAL A 119 8.64 -3.17 0.83
N VAL A 120 9.47 -2.18 1.10
CA VAL A 120 9.92 -1.82 2.44
C VAL A 120 9.21 -0.56 2.92
N ASN A 121 8.66 -0.63 4.13
CA ASN A 121 8.07 0.51 4.83
C ASN A 121 8.85 0.88 6.11
N ASP A 122 10.05 0.31 6.26
CA ASP A 122 10.95 0.46 7.40
C ASP A 122 12.41 0.50 6.94
N TRP A 123 13.21 1.37 7.55
CA TRP A 123 14.62 1.51 7.19
C TRP A 123 15.48 0.35 7.69
N GLY A 124 15.12 -0.30 8.80
CA GLY A 124 15.76 -1.52 9.28
C GLY A 124 15.49 -2.70 8.34
N VAL A 125 14.28 -2.77 7.78
CA VAL A 125 13.95 -3.77 6.75
C VAL A 125 14.71 -3.50 5.44
N LEU A 126 14.83 -2.23 5.01
CA LEU A 126 15.67 -1.88 3.86
C LEU A 126 17.12 -2.32 4.07
N TYR A 127 17.66 -2.05 5.26
CA TYR A 127 19.03 -2.45 5.62
C TYR A 127 19.18 -3.97 5.53
N GLU A 128 18.27 -4.73 6.16
CA GLU A 128 18.27 -6.19 6.16
C GLU A 128 18.27 -6.77 4.74
N VAL A 129 17.33 -6.33 3.90
CA VAL A 129 17.20 -6.75 2.50
C VAL A 129 18.49 -6.50 1.73
N LYS A 130 19.04 -5.28 1.86
CA LYS A 130 20.23 -4.88 1.11
C LYS A 130 21.48 -5.66 1.52
N GLN A 131 21.67 -5.91 2.82
CA GLN A 131 22.90 -6.53 3.32
C GLN A 131 22.94 -8.03 3.07
N ASN A 132 21.79 -8.71 3.20
CA ASN A 132 21.77 -10.16 3.31
C ASN A 132 21.21 -10.87 2.06
N TYR A 133 20.54 -10.16 1.14
CA TYR A 133 19.81 -10.80 0.03
C TYR A 133 20.06 -10.11 -1.32
N SER A 134 21.03 -10.61 -2.10
CA SER A 134 21.40 -10.04 -3.40
C SER A 134 20.35 -10.21 -4.50
N ASN A 135 19.49 -11.22 -4.37
CA ASN A 135 18.37 -11.50 -5.28
C ASN A 135 17.07 -10.76 -4.90
N PHE A 136 17.10 -9.93 -3.87
CA PHE A 136 15.99 -9.06 -3.51
C PHE A 136 16.19 -7.64 -4.04
N GLN A 137 15.17 -7.13 -4.71
CA GLN A 137 15.12 -5.77 -5.23
C GLN A 137 14.29 -4.90 -4.29
N PRO A 138 14.89 -3.99 -3.50
CA PRO A 138 14.14 -3.14 -2.61
C PRO A 138 13.28 -2.13 -3.39
N VAL A 139 12.03 -1.98 -2.95
CA VAL A 139 11.04 -1.02 -3.43
C VAL A 139 10.60 -0.15 -2.25
N ILE A 140 10.63 1.16 -2.40
CA ILE A 140 10.18 2.07 -1.33
C ILE A 140 8.66 2.11 -1.32
N GLY A 141 8.06 1.56 -0.27
CA GLY A 141 6.61 1.55 -0.09
C GLY A 141 6.06 2.94 0.15
N ARG A 142 4.74 3.08 -0.05
CA ARG A 142 4.07 4.38 -0.02
C ARG A 142 4.16 5.05 1.34
N LEU A 143 4.46 4.36 2.44
CA LEU A 143 4.66 5.00 3.75
C LEU A 143 5.96 5.83 3.85
N LEU A 144 6.96 5.57 3.02
CA LEU A 144 8.28 6.19 3.11
C LEU A 144 8.52 7.33 2.11
N ASN A 145 7.58 7.60 1.20
CA ASN A 145 7.67 8.74 0.27
C ASN A 145 7.36 10.11 0.93
N LYS A 146 6.88 10.12 2.19
CA LYS A 146 6.58 11.33 2.99
C LYS A 146 5.56 12.30 2.39
N MET A 147 4.69 11.83 1.51
CA MET A 147 3.54 12.61 1.05
C MET A 147 2.54 12.84 2.19
N ILE A 148 1.94 14.03 2.23
CA ILE A 148 0.83 14.35 3.12
C ILE A 148 -0.47 13.80 2.50
N ARG A 149 -1.29 13.12 3.30
CA ARG A 149 -2.47 12.36 2.83
C ARG A 149 -3.74 12.69 3.60
N ASP A 150 -3.79 13.86 4.23
CA ASP A 150 -4.86 14.22 5.15
C ASP A 150 -6.10 14.75 4.39
N PRO A 151 -7.22 13.99 4.38
CA PRO A 151 -8.40 14.35 3.60
C PRO A 151 -9.10 15.61 4.14
N ARG A 152 -8.80 16.04 5.36
CA ARG A 152 -9.37 17.25 5.99
C ARG A 152 -8.83 18.53 5.36
N VAL A 153 -7.64 18.46 4.77
CA VAL A 153 -6.96 19.66 4.25
C VAL A 153 -6.56 19.51 2.79
N ALA A 154 -6.26 18.31 2.30
CA ALA A 154 -5.76 18.07 0.93
C ALA A 154 -6.60 18.74 -0.16
N HIS A 155 -7.93 18.62 -0.07
CA HIS A 155 -8.85 19.19 -1.06
C HIS A 155 -8.86 20.73 -1.08
N LEU A 156 -8.53 21.39 0.04
CA LEU A 156 -8.43 22.85 0.10
C LEU A 156 -7.27 23.36 -0.74
N TYR A 157 -6.25 22.53 -0.96
CA TYR A 157 -5.04 22.88 -1.70
C TYR A 157 -5.01 22.31 -3.12
N ASP A 158 -6.05 21.57 -3.53
CA ASP A 158 -6.25 21.16 -4.93
C ASP A 158 -6.92 22.27 -5.78
N ARG A 159 -7.32 23.37 -5.14
CA ARG A 159 -7.96 24.52 -5.80
C ARG A 159 -6.96 25.42 -6.52
N GLU A 160 -7.39 26.05 -7.60
CA GLU A 160 -6.56 26.99 -8.37
C GLU A 160 -6.12 28.20 -7.55
N ASP A 161 -6.96 28.70 -6.65
CA ASP A 161 -6.72 29.88 -5.80
C ASP A 161 -5.93 29.58 -4.52
N ALA A 162 -5.57 28.32 -4.24
CA ALA A 162 -4.82 28.00 -3.03
C ALA A 162 -3.38 28.57 -3.07
N PRO A 163 -2.82 29.02 -1.92
CA PRO A 163 -1.50 29.65 -1.88
C PRO A 163 -0.39 28.74 -2.46
N GLN A 164 0.43 29.28 -3.35
CA GLN A 164 1.45 28.49 -4.07
C GLN A 164 2.43 27.77 -3.14
N LYS A 165 2.83 28.40 -2.03
CA LYS A 165 3.70 27.78 -1.02
C LYS A 165 3.05 26.56 -0.36
N ALA A 166 1.74 26.61 -0.13
CA ALA A 166 1.02 25.49 0.48
C ALA A 166 0.83 24.34 -0.53
N LYS A 167 0.59 24.65 -1.80
CA LYS A 167 0.58 23.66 -2.90
C LYS A 167 1.91 22.92 -2.97
N SER A 168 3.04 23.63 -3.04
CA SER A 168 4.37 23.00 -3.07
C SER A 168 4.59 22.03 -1.90
N VAL A 169 4.20 22.40 -0.67
CA VAL A 169 4.40 21.52 0.50
C VAL A 169 3.56 20.24 0.43
N LEU A 170 2.35 20.30 -0.12
CA LEU A 170 1.41 19.16 -0.13
C LEU A 170 1.52 18.27 -1.37
N GLN A 171 2.03 18.84 -2.47
CA GLN A 171 2.06 18.19 -3.77
C GLN A 171 3.43 17.61 -4.11
N SER A 172 4.50 18.00 -3.40
CA SER A 172 5.85 17.43 -3.59
C SER A 172 6.16 16.31 -2.60
N SER A 173 6.85 15.27 -3.08
CA SER A 173 7.38 14.17 -2.26
C SER A 173 8.73 14.52 -1.68
N ALA A 174 9.06 14.03 -0.47
CA ALA A 174 10.42 14.17 0.04
C ALA A 174 11.46 13.51 -0.88
N VAL A 175 11.03 12.51 -1.66
CA VAL A 175 11.86 11.82 -2.65
C VAL A 175 12.44 12.78 -3.69
N SER A 176 11.82 13.94 -3.95
CA SER A 176 12.38 14.93 -4.89
C SER A 176 13.67 15.57 -4.39
N VAL A 177 13.95 15.51 -3.08
CA VAL A 177 15.14 16.10 -2.45
C VAL A 177 16.40 15.30 -2.80
N SER A 178 17.41 15.96 -3.36
CA SER A 178 18.64 15.31 -3.87
C SER A 178 19.35 14.43 -2.86
N TYR A 179 19.41 14.82 -1.58
CA TYR A 179 20.00 13.99 -0.53
C TYR A 179 19.24 12.66 -0.37
N PHE A 180 17.90 12.72 -0.39
CA PHE A 180 17.08 11.52 -0.26
C PHE A 180 17.16 10.65 -1.52
N LYS A 181 17.14 11.23 -2.73
CA LYS A 181 17.41 10.50 -3.98
C LYS A 181 18.73 9.73 -3.92
N ASN A 182 19.81 10.42 -3.53
CA ASN A 182 21.14 9.82 -3.43
C ASN A 182 21.18 8.69 -2.39
N PHE A 183 20.49 8.86 -1.26
CA PHE A 183 20.33 7.81 -0.27
C PHE A 183 19.61 6.59 -0.86
N LEU A 184 18.52 6.78 -1.59
CA LEU A 184 17.77 5.68 -2.21
C LEU A 184 18.61 4.95 -3.28
N LYS A 185 19.29 5.68 -4.16
CA LYS A 185 20.22 5.12 -5.17
C LYS A 185 21.33 4.28 -4.52
N LYS A 186 21.97 4.79 -3.45
CA LYS A 186 23.01 4.06 -2.69
C LYS A 186 22.48 2.78 -2.01
N ASN A 187 21.16 2.68 -1.81
CA ASN A 187 20.50 1.51 -1.26
C ASN A 187 19.84 0.63 -2.34
N ARG A 188 20.24 0.79 -3.61
CA ARG A 188 19.79 -0.02 -4.75
C ARG A 188 18.28 0.02 -4.98
N VAL A 189 17.62 1.08 -4.53
CA VAL A 189 16.19 1.28 -4.81
C VAL A 189 16.03 1.67 -6.26
N ASN A 190 15.12 0.99 -6.97
CA ASN A 190 14.77 1.29 -8.36
C ASN A 190 13.33 1.78 -8.52
N ARG A 191 12.49 1.63 -7.50
CA ARG A 191 11.05 1.88 -7.56
C ARG A 191 10.51 2.50 -6.29
N ILE A 192 9.56 3.42 -6.46
CA ILE A 192 8.89 4.14 -5.38
C ILE A 192 7.39 4.05 -5.57
N GLU A 193 6.67 3.76 -4.51
CA GLU A 193 5.22 3.61 -4.53
C GLU A 193 4.51 4.85 -4.01
N PHE A 194 3.36 5.16 -4.61
CA PHE A 194 2.55 6.31 -4.29
C PHE A 194 1.10 5.90 -4.09
N ASP A 195 0.44 6.52 -3.11
CA ASP A 195 -1.02 6.57 -3.07
C ASP A 195 -1.54 7.52 -4.17
N ASN A 196 -2.70 7.22 -4.74
CA ASN A 196 -3.43 8.21 -5.51
C ASN A 196 -4.09 9.23 -4.56
N LEU A 197 -3.51 10.42 -4.47
CA LEU A 197 -3.83 11.46 -3.50
C LEU A 197 -5.09 12.25 -3.85
N ILE A 198 -5.66 12.93 -2.84
CA ILE A 198 -6.81 13.83 -3.02
C ILE A 198 -6.39 15.12 -3.72
N GLN A 199 -5.22 15.64 -3.36
CA GLN A 199 -4.57 16.75 -4.05
C GLN A 199 -3.76 16.25 -5.25
N LYS A 200 -3.57 17.11 -6.25
CA LYS A 200 -2.58 16.88 -7.31
C LYS A 200 -1.19 16.56 -6.75
N MET A 201 -0.47 15.69 -7.44
CA MET A 201 0.94 15.46 -7.16
C MET A 201 1.79 16.14 -8.23
N GLU A 202 2.71 16.98 -7.81
CA GLU A 202 3.83 17.34 -8.68
C GLU A 202 4.63 16.08 -8.97
N SER A 203 5.28 15.99 -10.14
CA SER A 203 6.06 14.80 -10.46
C SER A 203 7.16 14.63 -9.40
N PRO A 204 7.14 13.59 -8.56
CA PRO A 204 8.32 13.24 -7.78
C PRO A 204 9.37 12.55 -8.65
N LEU A 205 9.00 12.21 -9.89
CA LEU A 205 9.68 11.30 -10.79
C LEU A 205 10.51 12.11 -11.78
N GLU A 206 11.77 12.25 -11.44
CA GLU A 206 12.82 12.35 -12.43
C GLU A 206 13.11 10.93 -12.97
N GLU A 207 13.85 10.83 -14.08
CA GLU A 207 14.19 9.56 -14.77
C GLU A 207 14.94 8.52 -13.89
N ASP A 208 15.19 8.85 -12.63
CA ASP A 208 15.96 8.06 -11.66
C ASP A 208 15.26 6.81 -11.12
N PHE A 209 13.92 6.82 -11.03
CA PHE A 209 13.16 5.73 -10.41
C PHE A 209 11.90 5.38 -11.20
N SER A 210 11.62 4.08 -11.29
CA SER A 210 10.30 3.59 -11.68
C SER A 210 9.25 3.90 -10.60
N SER A 211 7.97 3.89 -10.96
CA SER A 211 6.91 4.21 -10.02
C SER A 211 5.67 3.35 -10.13
N SER A 212 5.06 3.16 -8.96
CA SER A 212 3.80 2.45 -8.77
C SER A 212 2.75 3.39 -8.22
N LEU A 213 1.54 3.36 -8.76
CA LEU A 213 0.39 4.07 -8.20
C LEU A 213 -0.61 3.08 -7.62
N HIS A 214 -0.97 3.26 -6.36
CA HIS A 214 -1.97 2.45 -5.66
C HIS A 214 -3.38 3.00 -5.89
N LEU A 215 -4.29 2.13 -6.36
CA LEU A 215 -5.70 2.45 -6.59
C LEU A 215 -6.63 1.69 -5.65
N GLY A 216 -7.76 2.35 -5.34
CA GLY A 216 -8.84 1.85 -4.50
C GLY A 216 -8.87 2.55 -3.14
N PHE A 217 -7.80 2.41 -2.35
CA PHE A 217 -7.71 3.00 -1.01
C PHE A 217 -6.38 3.70 -0.82
N GLY A 218 -6.42 4.96 -0.39
CA GLY A 218 -5.23 5.71 -0.01
C GLY A 218 -5.04 5.72 1.51
N CYS A 219 -3.81 5.54 1.97
CA CYS A 219 -3.51 5.60 3.40
C CYS A 219 -3.59 7.05 3.91
N ILE A 220 -4.28 7.31 5.01
CA ILE A 220 -4.27 8.62 5.69
C ILE A 220 -3.16 8.63 6.73
N ALA A 221 -3.17 7.65 7.62
CA ALA A 221 -2.24 7.52 8.72
C ALA A 221 -2.14 6.06 9.17
N SER A 222 -0.99 5.69 9.69
CA SER A 222 -0.75 4.40 10.33
C SER A 222 0.05 4.62 11.61
N GLY A 223 -0.20 3.79 12.63
CA GLY A 223 0.56 3.83 13.86
C GLY A 223 0.51 2.50 14.61
N ARG A 224 1.15 2.42 15.78
CA ARG A 224 1.12 1.21 16.62
C ARG A 224 -0.17 1.07 17.44
N SER A 225 -0.89 2.17 17.63
CA SER A 225 -2.16 2.21 18.35
C SER A 225 -3.32 1.76 17.46
N CYS A 226 -3.93 0.62 17.80
CA CYS A 226 -4.95 -0.02 16.95
C CYS A 226 -6.30 -0.09 17.67
N ILE A 227 -7.28 0.69 17.23
CA ILE A 227 -8.65 0.64 17.79
C ILE A 227 -9.29 -0.72 17.52
N VAL A 228 -9.12 -1.24 16.31
CA VAL A 228 -9.76 -2.48 15.86
C VAL A 228 -9.17 -3.69 16.61
N GLY A 229 -7.84 -3.71 16.78
CA GLY A 229 -7.12 -4.73 17.53
C GLY A 229 -7.44 -4.72 19.02
N THR A 230 -7.98 -3.62 19.56
CA THR A 230 -8.36 -3.50 20.98
C THR A 230 -9.87 -3.48 21.21
N LEU A 231 -10.71 -3.82 20.22
CA LEU A 231 -12.17 -3.87 20.39
C LEU A 231 -12.62 -4.79 21.53
N HIS A 232 -11.90 -5.90 21.74
CA HIS A 232 -12.18 -6.88 22.79
C HIS A 232 -11.67 -6.47 24.19
N LYS A 233 -11.02 -5.31 24.31
CA LYS A 233 -10.41 -4.84 25.55
C LYS A 233 -11.29 -3.79 26.25
N PRO A 234 -11.26 -3.73 27.60
CA PRO A 234 -11.87 -2.63 28.34
C PRO A 234 -11.18 -1.31 28.00
N LYS A 235 -11.88 -0.18 28.18
CA LYS A 235 -11.45 1.15 27.71
C LYS A 235 -10.07 1.53 28.25
N GLU A 236 -9.78 1.16 29.49
CA GLU A 236 -8.57 1.45 30.26
C GLU A 236 -7.34 0.70 29.74
N GLU A 237 -7.54 -0.35 28.94
CA GLU A 237 -6.49 -1.14 28.30
C GLU A 237 -6.30 -0.81 26.81
N LYS A 238 -7.18 0.00 26.21
CA LYS A 238 -7.05 0.38 24.79
C LYS A 238 -5.84 1.27 24.58
N PHE A 239 -5.25 1.16 23.40
CA PHE A 239 -4.11 1.97 22.94
C PHE A 239 -2.81 1.83 23.77
N LYS A 240 -2.67 0.77 24.56
CA LYS A 240 -1.39 0.38 25.16
C LYS A 240 -0.49 -0.26 24.10
N GLY A 241 0.82 -0.01 24.16
CA GLY A 241 1.77 -0.36 23.08
C GLY A 241 1.96 -1.85 22.82
N GLU A 242 1.78 -2.69 23.84
CA GLU A 242 1.84 -4.15 23.71
C GLU A 242 0.45 -4.75 23.85
N ILE A 243 -0.12 -5.17 22.74
CA ILE A 243 -1.43 -5.81 22.68
C ILE A 243 -1.22 -7.25 22.23
N LYS A 244 -1.83 -8.21 22.93
CA LYS A 244 -2.06 -9.57 22.41
C LYS A 244 -3.09 -9.47 21.26
N CYS A 245 -2.62 -9.04 20.09
CA CYS A 245 -3.47 -8.78 18.93
C CYS A 245 -4.18 -10.07 18.50
N LYS A 246 -5.50 -10.04 18.40
CA LYS A 246 -6.31 -11.16 17.88
C LYS A 246 -6.69 -10.97 16.42
N GLN A 247 -6.03 -10.02 15.73
CA GLN A 247 -6.25 -9.69 14.33
C GLN A 247 -7.73 -9.43 13.97
N GLN A 248 -8.49 -8.77 14.85
CA GLN A 248 -9.92 -8.51 14.61
C GLN A 248 -10.17 -7.67 13.34
N CYS A 249 -9.15 -7.00 12.80
CA CYS A 249 -9.21 -6.31 11.51
C CYS A 249 -9.44 -7.22 10.30
N ARG A 250 -9.33 -8.55 10.47
CA ARG A 250 -9.81 -9.53 9.48
C ARG A 250 -11.33 -9.54 9.32
N HIS A 251 -12.05 -9.09 10.35
CA HIS A 251 -13.52 -9.19 10.41
C HIS A 251 -14.21 -7.82 10.51
N TYR A 252 -13.53 -6.82 11.08
CA TYR A 252 -14.12 -5.53 11.38
C TYR A 252 -13.35 -4.36 10.77
N GLN A 253 -14.11 -3.36 10.35
CA GLN A 253 -13.64 -2.04 9.99
C GLN A 253 -14.54 -0.98 10.64
N VAL A 254 -14.02 0.23 10.81
CA VAL A 254 -14.75 1.34 11.43
C VAL A 254 -14.80 2.50 10.44
N GLU A 255 -16.00 2.95 10.07
CA GLU A 255 -16.15 4.18 9.30
C GLU A 255 -16.05 5.40 10.23
N LEU A 256 -15.15 6.34 9.88
CA LEU A 256 -14.90 7.56 10.65
C LEU A 256 -15.74 8.69 10.06
N VAL A 257 -16.85 9.01 10.74
CA VAL A 257 -17.80 10.04 10.31
C VAL A 257 -17.56 11.35 11.07
N LEU A 258 -17.34 12.44 10.33
CA LEU A 258 -17.23 13.79 10.89
C LEU A 258 -18.62 14.30 11.29
N LYS A 259 -18.87 14.45 12.59
CA LYS A 259 -20.16 14.94 13.12
C LYS A 259 -20.22 16.46 13.33
N LYS A 260 -19.11 17.18 13.15
CA LYS A 260 -19.01 18.62 13.42
C LYS A 260 -19.05 19.41 12.11
N GLU A 261 -20.22 19.96 11.78
CA GLU A 261 -20.43 20.75 10.55
C GLU A 261 -19.47 21.93 10.40
N LYS A 262 -19.06 22.55 11.52
CA LYS A 262 -18.10 23.68 11.54
C LYS A 262 -16.71 23.34 10.96
N LEU A 263 -16.38 22.06 10.84
CA LEU A 263 -15.11 21.59 10.28
C LEU A 263 -15.20 21.29 8.78
N GLY A 264 -16.33 21.63 8.14
CA GLY A 264 -16.56 21.41 6.71
C GLY A 264 -16.93 19.97 6.38
N THR A 265 -17.02 19.69 5.08
CA THR A 265 -17.27 18.34 4.55
C THR A 265 -15.97 17.69 4.13
N ILE A 266 -15.79 16.42 4.48
CA ILE A 266 -14.67 15.63 3.99
C ILE A 266 -15.06 15.04 2.63
N PRO A 267 -14.24 15.17 1.58
CA PRO A 267 -14.61 14.77 0.21
C PRO A 267 -14.64 13.23 0.00
N THR A 268 -14.21 12.47 1.01
CA THR A 268 -14.04 11.02 0.94
C THR A 268 -14.58 10.36 2.21
N ARG A 269 -15.04 9.12 2.06
CA ARG A 269 -15.35 8.24 3.19
C ARG A 269 -14.05 7.69 3.75
N ASN A 270 -13.93 7.67 5.07
CA ASN A 270 -12.71 7.27 5.76
C ASN A 270 -12.96 6.03 6.61
N PHE A 271 -12.05 5.07 6.54
CA PHE A 271 -12.18 3.79 7.23
C PHE A 271 -10.92 3.48 8.02
N GLN A 272 -11.08 3.16 9.30
CA GLN A 272 -10.03 2.54 10.07
C GLN A 272 -10.18 1.02 10.00
N LYS A 273 -9.15 0.35 9.48
CA LYS A 273 -9.05 -1.11 9.47
C LYS A 273 -7.68 -1.48 10.00
N GLY A 274 -7.66 -2.23 11.09
CA GLY A 274 -6.45 -2.45 11.87
C GLY A 274 -5.87 -1.16 12.45
N ASN A 275 -4.56 -0.99 12.28
CA ASN A 275 -3.79 0.11 12.85
C ASN A 275 -3.64 1.30 11.88
N SER A 276 -4.31 1.24 10.74
CA SER A 276 -4.27 2.25 9.70
C SER A 276 -5.65 2.80 9.39
N VAL A 277 -5.66 4.05 8.93
CA VAL A 277 -6.84 4.75 8.46
C VAL A 277 -6.66 5.02 6.96
N PHE A 278 -7.70 4.80 6.18
CA PHE A 278 -7.71 4.94 4.73
C PHE A 278 -8.85 5.84 4.28
N TYR A 279 -8.65 6.60 3.20
CA TYR A 279 -9.77 7.18 2.45
C TYR A 279 -10.13 6.26 1.29
N GLN A 280 -11.42 6.16 1.01
CA GLN A 280 -11.94 5.55 -0.21
C GLN A 280 -11.66 6.46 -1.40
N GLN A 281 -11.05 5.93 -2.46
CA GLN A 281 -10.91 6.66 -3.71
C GLN A 281 -12.25 6.62 -4.46
N THR A 282 -12.81 7.79 -4.74
CA THR A 282 -13.99 7.93 -5.60
C THR A 282 -13.63 7.65 -7.06
N MET A 283 -14.63 7.42 -7.91
CA MET A 283 -14.41 7.31 -9.36
C MET A 283 -13.63 8.52 -9.91
N GLU A 284 -13.96 9.73 -9.47
CA GLU A 284 -13.25 10.95 -9.85
C GLU A 284 -11.76 10.89 -9.47
N LEU A 285 -11.44 10.50 -8.23
CA LEU A 285 -10.06 10.36 -7.78
C LEU A 285 -9.33 9.29 -8.59
N ILE A 286 -9.95 8.13 -8.81
CA ILE A 286 -9.34 7.04 -9.60
C ILE A 286 -8.99 7.54 -11.02
N VAL A 287 -9.92 8.24 -11.67
CA VAL A 287 -9.73 8.81 -13.01
C VAL A 287 -8.60 9.85 -13.02
N LYS A 288 -8.59 10.78 -12.06
CA LYS A 288 -7.49 11.76 -11.91
C LYS A 288 -6.14 11.07 -11.71
N GLY A 289 -6.09 10.01 -10.90
CA GLY A 289 -4.89 9.22 -10.66
C GLY A 289 -4.37 8.53 -11.92
N LEU A 290 -5.26 7.97 -12.75
CA LEU A 290 -4.89 7.35 -14.02
C LEU A 290 -4.39 8.36 -15.05
N GLN A 291 -4.98 9.55 -15.11
CA GLN A 291 -4.48 10.65 -15.94
C GLN A 291 -3.08 11.06 -15.50
N TRP A 292 -2.90 11.30 -14.20
CA TRP A 292 -1.60 11.61 -13.62
C TRP A 292 -0.56 10.52 -13.90
N ALA A 293 -0.93 9.24 -13.74
CA ALA A 293 -0.05 8.11 -14.02
C ALA A 293 0.45 8.12 -15.48
N LYS A 294 -0.42 8.46 -16.43
CA LYS A 294 -0.08 8.61 -17.84
C LYS A 294 0.84 9.82 -18.08
N GLU A 295 0.54 10.97 -17.48
CA GLU A 295 1.33 12.20 -17.63
C GLU A 295 2.72 12.10 -17.01
N LYS A 296 2.88 11.32 -15.94
CA LYS A 296 4.12 11.22 -15.15
C LYS A 296 4.89 9.92 -15.38
N ASN A 297 4.63 9.20 -16.46
CA ASN A 297 5.32 7.96 -16.82
C ASN A 297 5.34 6.91 -15.70
N VAL A 298 4.26 6.83 -14.91
CA VAL A 298 4.06 5.72 -13.98
C VAL A 298 3.95 4.45 -14.80
N ASN A 299 4.73 3.42 -14.43
CA ASN A 299 4.81 2.19 -15.20
C ASN A 299 4.14 1.00 -14.53
N ARG A 300 3.62 1.17 -13.30
CA ARG A 300 2.84 0.15 -12.59
C ARG A 300 1.60 0.72 -11.90
N ILE A 301 0.48 0.03 -12.04
CA ILE A 301 -0.72 0.24 -11.22
C ILE A 301 -0.87 -0.92 -10.25
N VAL A 302 -1.00 -0.63 -8.96
CA VAL A 302 -1.25 -1.62 -7.91
C VAL A 302 -2.70 -1.48 -7.45
N VAL A 303 -3.49 -2.52 -7.64
CA VAL A 303 -4.90 -2.54 -7.25
C VAL A 303 -5.07 -3.38 -6.00
N SER A 304 -5.65 -2.77 -4.96
CA SER A 304 -6.05 -3.48 -3.74
C SER A 304 -7.55 -3.74 -3.78
N PRO A 305 -8.01 -5.00 -3.96
CA PRO A 305 -9.45 -5.31 -3.98
C PRO A 305 -10.12 -5.05 -2.64
N LYS A 306 -9.39 -5.26 -1.54
CA LYS A 306 -9.83 -5.02 -0.16
C LYS A 306 -9.07 -3.86 0.47
N ILE A 307 -9.59 -3.33 1.56
CA ILE A 307 -8.87 -2.33 2.36
C ILE A 307 -7.55 -2.98 2.86
N PRO A 308 -6.37 -2.38 2.61
CA PRO A 308 -5.07 -3.04 2.83
C PRO A 308 -4.70 -3.30 4.30
N VAL A 309 -5.02 -4.50 4.84
CA VAL A 309 -4.62 -4.93 6.20
C VAL A 309 -4.61 -6.44 6.41
#